data_AF-A0A1W9ZHE1-F1
#
_entry.id   AF-A0A1W9ZHE1-F1
#
_cell.length_a   1.000
_cell.length_b   1.000
_cell.length_c   1.000
_cell.angle_alpha   90.00
_cell.angle_beta   90.00
_cell.angle_gamma   90.00
#
_symmetry.space_group_name_H-M   'P 1'
#
loop_
_entity.id
_entity.type
_entity.pdbx_description
1 polymer ?
#
loop_
_entity_poly.entity_id
_entity_poly.type
_entity_poly.pdbx_seq_one_letter_code
_entity_poly.pdbx_strand_id
1 'polypeptide(L)'
;MAVSLCVPPRAGELCAPVRFLVRKDSVVMELTARHRITGVEWDDDERAVAMVVEITDPQTARPVDVRIDVVEPGGAPGPDNRDARTTTIGTIIRDGRPYEVRGTYLGVVADEN
;
A
#
# COMPACT_ATOMS: atom_id res chain seq x y z
N MET A 1 -1.49 13.19 0.16
CA MET A 1 -0.03 13.27 -0.05
C MET A 1 0.39 11.96 -0.70
N ALA A 2 1.33 11.97 -1.65
CA ALA A 2 1.72 10.74 -2.32
C ALA A 2 2.82 10.01 -1.55
N VAL A 3 2.73 8.68 -1.43
CA VAL A 3 3.61 7.84 -0.62
C VAL A 3 4.19 6.71 -1.47
N SER A 4 5.44 6.33 -1.24
CA SER A 4 6.06 5.15 -1.82
C SER A 4 6.51 4.21 -0.71
N LEU A 5 6.25 2.91 -0.84
CA LEU A 5 6.64 1.91 0.16
C LEU A 5 8.05 1.35 -0.08
N CYS A 6 8.54 1.38 -1.33
CA CYS A 6 9.87 0.90 -1.69
C CYS A 6 10.75 2.03 -2.26
N VAL A 7 10.60 2.36 -3.55
CA VAL A 7 11.33 3.45 -4.20
C VAL A 7 10.34 4.33 -4.98
N PRO A 8 10.45 5.67 -4.95
CA PRO A 8 9.63 6.51 -5.82
C PRO A 8 10.03 6.37 -7.30
N PRO A 9 9.10 6.60 -8.24
CA PRO A 9 9.44 6.69 -9.67
C PRO A 9 10.44 7.82 -9.95
N ARG A 10 11.30 7.63 -10.95
CA ARG A 10 12.24 8.65 -11.42
C ARG A 10 11.47 9.80 -12.08
N ALA A 11 12.07 10.99 -12.09
CA ALA A 11 11.52 12.11 -12.85
C ALA A 11 11.39 11.74 -14.34
N GLY A 12 10.20 11.91 -14.91
CA GLY A 12 9.90 11.57 -16.31
C GLY A 12 9.68 10.08 -16.58
N GLU A 13 9.69 9.21 -15.57
CA GLU A 13 9.37 7.79 -15.74
C GLU A 13 7.86 7.60 -15.98
N LEU A 14 7.51 6.85 -17.02
CA LEU A 14 6.11 6.55 -17.34
C LEU A 14 5.52 5.68 -16.23
N CYS A 15 4.41 6.15 -15.66
CA CYS A 15 3.64 5.42 -14.67
C CYS A 15 2.18 5.37 -15.09
N ALA A 16 1.53 4.23 -14.88
CA ALA A 16 0.10 4.06 -15.10
C ALA A 16 -0.63 4.05 -13.75
N PRO A 17 -1.73 4.80 -13.60
CA PRO A 17 -2.56 4.71 -12.40
C PRO A 17 -3.35 3.40 -12.42
N VAL A 18 -3.24 2.61 -11.36
CA VAL A 18 -3.98 1.37 -11.15
C VAL A 18 -4.76 1.49 -9.84
N ARG A 19 -6.06 1.14 -9.89
CA ARG A 19 -6.95 1.10 -8.73
C ARG A 19 -6.96 -0.33 -8.16
N PHE A 20 -6.50 -0.48 -6.92
CA PHE A 20 -6.54 -1.73 -6.17
C PHE A 20 -7.65 -1.68 -5.13
N LEU A 21 -8.41 -2.78 -5.00
CA LEU A 21 -9.42 -2.94 -3.96
C LEU A 21 -8.88 -3.82 -2.84
N VAL A 22 -8.59 -3.21 -1.70
CA VAL A 22 -8.15 -3.89 -0.48
C VAL A 22 -9.39 -4.28 0.31
N ARG A 23 -9.83 -5.53 0.12
CA ARG A 23 -11.08 -6.07 0.70
C ARG A 23 -10.93 -6.67 2.10
N LYS A 24 -9.69 -6.81 2.59
CA LYS A 24 -9.39 -7.34 3.93
C LYS A 24 -8.69 -6.26 4.73
N ASP A 25 -8.85 -6.32 6.05
CA ASP A 25 -8.17 -5.39 6.96
C ASP A 25 -6.64 -5.60 6.96
N SER A 26 -6.16 -6.73 6.45
CA SER A 26 -4.75 -6.96 6.15
C SER A 26 -4.60 -7.81 4.88
N VAL A 27 -3.78 -7.36 3.94
CA VAL A 27 -3.50 -8.08 2.69
C VAL A 27 -2.05 -7.91 2.27
N VAL A 28 -1.45 -8.99 1.78
CA VAL A 28 -0.16 -8.95 1.07
C VAL A 28 -0.45 -8.89 -0.43
N MET A 29 0.22 -8.00 -1.14
CA MET A 29 0.10 -7.83 -2.58
C MET A 29 1.43 -7.41 -3.20
N GLU A 30 1.58 -7.64 -4.50
CA GLU A 30 2.75 -7.21 -5.26
C GLU A 30 2.53 -5.82 -5.86
N LEU A 31 3.56 -4.99 -5.79
CA LEU A 31 3.69 -3.74 -6.54
C LEU A 31 5.02 -3.73 -7.29
N THR A 32 5.16 -2.84 -8.26
CA THR A 32 6.49 -2.57 -8.84
C THR A 32 7.38 -1.88 -7.81
N ALA A 33 8.68 -2.19 -7.80
CA ALA A 33 9.64 -1.60 -6.86
C ALA A 33 9.64 -0.07 -6.91
N ARG A 34 9.41 0.49 -8.11
CA ARG A 34 9.13 1.91 -8.31
C ARG A 34 7.63 2.12 -8.41
N HIS A 35 7.04 2.76 -7.42
CA HIS A 35 5.61 3.07 -7.42
C HIS A 35 5.33 4.30 -6.58
N ARG A 36 4.15 4.88 -6.76
CA ARG A 36 3.66 6.00 -5.96
C ARG A 36 2.17 5.82 -5.68
N ILE A 37 1.83 5.62 -4.42
CA ILE A 37 0.45 5.59 -3.94
C ILE A 37 -0.02 7.05 -3.88
N THR A 38 -1.06 7.39 -4.64
CA THR A 38 -1.54 8.77 -4.80
C THR A 38 -2.85 9.03 -4.08
N GLY A 39 -3.60 7.98 -3.73
CA GLY A 39 -4.85 8.10 -3.00
C GLY A 39 -5.27 6.82 -2.31
N VAL A 40 -5.97 6.99 -1.19
CA VAL A 40 -6.72 5.93 -0.51
C VAL A 40 -8.08 6.51 -0.13
N GLU A 41 -9.13 5.76 -0.42
CA GLU A 41 -10.50 6.09 -0.06
C GLU A 41 -11.26 4.82 0.32
N TRP A 42 -12.30 4.97 1.13
CA TRP A 42 -13.28 3.90 1.31
C TRP A 42 -14.26 3.95 0.13
N ASP A 43 -14.46 2.81 -0.53
CA ASP A 43 -15.41 2.63 -1.60
C ASP A 43 -16.64 1.90 -1.02
N ASP A 44 -17.75 2.63 -0.90
CA ASP A 44 -18.99 2.10 -0.32
C ASP A 44 -19.66 1.05 -1.20
N ASP A 45 -19.56 1.18 -2.53
CA ASP A 45 -20.14 0.25 -3.48
C ASP A 45 -19.39 -1.09 -3.45
N GLU A 46 -18.06 -1.02 -3.43
CA GLU A 46 -17.19 -2.19 -3.38
C GLU A 46 -16.99 -2.74 -1.95
N ARG A 47 -17.37 -1.97 -0.93
CA ARG A 47 -17.10 -2.21 0.50
C ARG A 47 -15.65 -2.55 0.78
N ALA A 48 -14.75 -1.74 0.22
CA ALA A 48 -13.32 -1.98 0.25
C ALA A 48 -12.54 -0.67 0.30
N VAL A 49 -11.28 -0.73 0.70
CA VAL A 49 -10.38 0.42 0.51
C VAL A 49 -9.94 0.44 -0.95
N ALA A 50 -10.28 1.50 -1.65
CA ALA A 50 -9.75 1.77 -2.98
C ALA A 50 -8.44 2.54 -2.85
N MET A 51 -7.36 1.92 -3.32
CA MET A 51 -6.02 2.50 -3.34
C MET A 51 -5.60 2.76 -4.77
N VAL A 52 -5.27 4.02 -5.08
CA VAL A 52 -4.74 4.40 -6.40
C VAL A 52 -3.22 4.44 -6.34
N VAL A 53 -2.59 3.67 -7.22
CA VAL A 53 -1.14 3.54 -7.29
C VAL A 53 -0.68 3.81 -8.70
N GLU A 54 0.20 4.79 -8.86
CA GLU A 54 1.02 4.94 -10.06
C GLU A 54 2.12 3.88 -10.04
N ILE A 55 2.07 2.93 -10.95
CA ILE A 55 3.07 1.87 -11.10
C ILE A 55 3.87 2.07 -12.39
N THR A 56 5.18 1.81 -12.33
CA THR A 56 6.03 1.72 -13.52
C THR A 56 5.67 0.46 -14.34
N ASP A 57 6.20 0.33 -15.56
CA ASP A 57 5.94 -0.84 -16.40
C ASP A 57 6.29 -2.17 -15.68
N PRO A 58 5.31 -3.03 -15.35
CA PRO A 58 5.54 -4.29 -14.66
C PRO A 58 6.40 -5.28 -15.45
N GLN A 59 6.54 -5.13 -16.77
CA GLN A 59 7.39 -6.00 -17.59
C GLN A 59 8.89 -5.72 -17.40
N THR A 60 9.24 -4.51 -16.94
CA THR A 60 10.63 -4.06 -16.80
C THR A 60 11.01 -3.75 -15.36
N ALA A 61 10.01 -3.51 -14.50
CA ALA A 61 10.21 -3.23 -13.10
C ALA A 61 10.20 -4.52 -12.26
N ARG A 62 11.15 -4.61 -11.33
CA ARG A 62 11.19 -5.69 -10.33
C ARG A 62 9.93 -5.65 -9.45
N PRO A 63 9.23 -6.79 -9.22
CA PRO A 63 8.13 -6.84 -8.26
C PRO A 63 8.64 -6.80 -6.82
N VAL A 64 7.80 -6.28 -5.92
CA VAL A 64 8.03 -6.27 -4.48
C VAL A 64 6.75 -6.61 -3.73
N ASP A 65 6.88 -7.37 -2.65
CA ASP A 65 5.79 -7.63 -1.73
C ASP A 65 5.60 -6.47 -0.77
N VAL A 66 4.34 -6.06 -0.63
CA VAL A 66 3.90 -5.09 0.36
C VAL A 66 2.70 -5.64 1.11
N ARG A 67 2.63 -5.34 2.40
CA ARG A 67 1.41 -5.54 3.20
C ARG A 67 0.68 -4.23 3.32
N ILE A 68 -0.63 -4.25 3.11
CA ILE A 68 -1.53 -3.13 3.40
C ILE A 68 -2.42 -3.54 4.57
N ASP A 69 -2.41 -2.70 5.60
CA ASP A 69 -3.20 -2.88 6.81
C ASP A 69 -4.19 -1.70 6.95
N VAL A 70 -5.43 -2.00 7.33
CA VAL A 70 -6.47 -1.04 7.68
C VAL A 70 -6.74 -1.18 9.17
N VAL A 71 -6.32 -0.19 9.94
CA VAL A 71 -6.32 -0.26 11.41
C VAL A 71 -7.06 0.92 12.01
N GLU A 72 -7.61 0.74 13.22
CA GLU A 72 -8.15 1.87 13.97
C GLU A 72 -7.03 2.88 14.30
N PRO A 73 -7.33 4.19 14.40
CA PRO A 73 -6.35 5.21 14.73
C PRO A 73 -5.68 4.91 16.07
N GLY A 74 -4.35 4.95 16.12
CA GLY A 74 -3.59 4.57 17.31
C GLY A 74 -3.65 3.08 17.67
N GLY A 75 -4.32 2.26 16.85
CA GLY A 75 -4.36 0.81 16.99
C GLY A 75 -2.96 0.21 16.92
N ALA A 76 -2.71 -0.76 17.80
CA ALA A 76 -1.48 -1.52 17.78
C ALA A 76 -1.38 -2.21 16.42
N PRO A 77 -0.26 -2.02 15.70
CA PRO A 77 0.02 -2.83 14.54
C PRO A 77 -0.04 -4.33 14.93
N GLY A 78 -0.50 -5.20 14.04
CA GLY A 78 -0.38 -6.66 14.22
C GLY A 78 1.08 -7.07 14.57
N PRO A 79 1.33 -8.31 15.04
CA PRO A 79 2.65 -8.72 15.52
C PRO A 79 3.81 -8.43 14.54
N ASP A 80 3.51 -8.41 13.24
CA ASP A 80 4.44 -8.16 12.15
C ASP A 80 4.54 -6.67 11.72
N ASN A 81 3.84 -5.75 12.39
CA ASN A 81 3.66 -4.36 11.96
C ASN A 81 4.37 -3.36 12.91
N ARG A 82 5.24 -3.87 13.80
CA ARG A 82 6.26 -3.06 14.51
C ARG A 82 7.51 -2.79 13.66
N ASP A 83 7.44 -3.13 12.37
CA ASP A 83 8.58 -3.02 11.47
C ASP A 83 8.85 -1.55 11.15
N ALA A 84 10.12 -1.13 11.19
CA ALA A 84 10.53 0.24 10.89
C ALA A 84 10.22 0.66 9.44
N ARG A 85 9.77 -0.30 8.61
CA ARG A 85 9.37 -0.15 7.21
C ARG A 85 7.88 0.11 7.02
N THR A 86 7.10 0.19 8.10
CA THR A 86 5.69 0.59 8.03
C THR A 86 5.56 2.11 7.89
N THR A 87 4.74 2.55 6.95
CA THR A 87 4.39 3.96 6.74
C THR A 87 2.87 4.13 6.65
N THR A 88 2.36 5.25 7.16
CA THR A 88 0.95 5.62 6.98
C THR A 88 0.77 6.16 5.56
N ILE A 89 -0.13 5.52 4.81
CA ILE A 89 -0.50 5.92 3.45
C ILE A 89 -1.55 7.03 3.51
N GLY A 90 -2.53 6.89 4.40
CA GLY A 90 -3.59 7.86 4.58
C GLY A 90 -4.65 7.40 5.58
N THR A 91 -5.76 8.13 5.61
CA THR A 91 -6.91 7.84 6.47
C THR A 91 -8.17 7.72 5.64
N ILE A 92 -9.05 6.81 6.03
CA ILE A 92 -10.36 6.62 5.40
C ILE A 92 -11.47 6.72 6.45
N ILE A 93 -12.70 6.94 5.99
CA ILE A 93 -13.90 6.81 6.81
C ILE A 93 -14.65 5.57 6.32
N ARG A 94 -14.77 4.55 7.18
CA ARG A 94 -15.56 3.34 6.94
C ARG A 94 -16.66 3.28 7.98
N ASP A 95 -17.92 3.18 7.53
CA ASP A 95 -19.09 3.14 8.41
C ASP A 95 -19.14 4.32 9.40
N GLY A 96 -18.72 5.51 8.95
CA GLY A 96 -18.64 6.73 9.77
C GLY A 96 -17.51 6.75 10.80
N ARG A 97 -16.63 5.75 10.80
CA ARG A 97 -15.48 5.65 11.71
C ARG A 97 -14.16 5.87 10.95
N PRO A 98 -13.21 6.62 11.54
CA PRO A 98 -11.89 6.79 10.93
C PRO A 98 -11.06 5.52 11.07
N TYR A 99 -10.29 5.20 10.02
CA TYR A 99 -9.26 4.18 10.00
C TYR A 99 -7.99 4.73 9.35
N GLU A 100 -6.84 4.21 9.77
CA GLU A 100 -5.55 4.44 9.12
C GLU A 100 -5.26 3.31 8.14
N VAL A 101 -4.85 3.68 6.92
CA VAL A 101 -4.30 2.75 5.94
C VAL A 101 -2.78 2.83 6.04
N ARG A 102 -2.16 1.72 6.40
CA ARG A 102 -0.71 1.59 6.56
C ARG A 102 -0.16 0.62 5.54
N GLY A 103 1.01 0.92 5.01
CA GLY A 103 1.75 0.04 4.11
C GLY A 103 3.07 -0.38 4.74
N THR A 104 3.41 -1.66 4.64
CA THR A 104 4.70 -2.21 5.06
C THR A 104 5.38 -2.81 3.83
N TYR A 105 6.58 -2.34 3.51
CA TYR A 105 7.43 -3.03 2.54
C TYR A 105 8.02 -4.30 3.16
N LEU A 106 7.67 -5.46 2.61
CA LEU A 106 8.09 -6.75 3.16
C LEU A 106 9.47 -7.19 2.65
N GLY A 107 10.07 -6.44 1.73
CA GLY A 107 11.33 -6.85 1.12
C GLY A 107 11.17 -8.03 0.18
N VAL A 108 12.29 -8.50 -0.36
CA VAL A 108 12.42 -9.92 -0.63
C VAL A 108 12.55 -10.57 0.74
N VAL A 109 11.63 -11.46 1.12
CA VAL A 109 12.05 -12.58 1.96
C VAL A 109 13.03 -13.33 1.06
N ALA A 110 14.32 -13.06 1.23
CA ALA A 110 15.31 -13.96 0.68
C ALA A 110 15.06 -15.27 1.42
N ASP A 111 14.42 -16.24 0.77
CA ASP A 111 14.72 -17.64 1.01
C ASP A 111 16.19 -17.85 0.61
N GLU A 112 17.09 -17.33 1.44
CA GLU A 112 18.50 -17.68 1.53
C GLU A 112 18.89 -17.60 3.00
N ASN A 113 18.54 -18.64 3.76
CA ASN A 113 19.45 -19.26 4.72
C ASN A 113 19.00 -20.68 5.08
#